data_AF-H1B768-F1
#
_entry.id   AF-H1B768-F1
#
_cell.length_a   1.000
_cell.length_b   1.000
_cell.length_c   1.000
_cell.angle_alpha   90.00
_cell.angle_beta   90.00
_cell.angle_gamma   90.00
#
_symmetry.space_group_name_H-M   'P 1'
#
loop_
_entity.id
_entity.type
_entity.pdbx_description
1 polymer ?
#
loop_
_entity_poly.entity_id
_entity_poly.type
_entity_poly.pdbx_seq_one_letter_code
_entity_poly.pdbx_strand_id
1 'polypeptide(L)'
;MKKKSMSVREMRRLLGLGKTEAYWLVKKNYFDTVIIAGKMRVMIESFENWYANQLHYKKIIGEAPGKNWTSITMSIQETASLLGIAEGTLYDLMKKKPFKTVKVGMYTRIYIDSFEDWYNSQSHYKKVIKNEEVVACLKIASLN
;
A
#
# COMPACT_ATOMS: atom_id res chain seq x y z
N MET A 1 10.83 28.05 -5.58
CA MET A 1 9.40 27.69 -5.44
C MET A 1 9.22 26.20 -5.72
N LYS A 2 8.43 25.48 -4.93
CA LYS A 2 8.04 24.10 -5.29
C LYS A 2 7.08 24.14 -6.48
N LYS A 3 7.30 23.24 -7.44
CA LYS A 3 6.43 23.08 -8.61
C LYS A 3 5.02 22.68 -8.14
N LYS A 4 3.96 23.36 -8.61
CA LYS A 4 2.57 23.11 -8.18
C LYS A 4 1.82 22.07 -9.04
N SER A 5 2.20 21.94 -10.31
CA SER A 5 1.56 21.03 -11.25
C SER A 5 2.58 20.44 -12.21
N MET A 6 2.31 19.24 -12.72
CA MET A 6 3.15 18.54 -13.69
C MET A 6 2.37 18.25 -14.98
N SER A 7 3.05 18.11 -16.11
CA SER A 7 2.41 17.62 -17.34
C SER A 7 2.10 16.13 -17.26
N VAL A 8 1.14 15.65 -18.05
CA VAL A 8 0.84 14.21 -18.17
C VAL A 8 2.08 13.41 -18.60
N ARG A 9 2.97 14.01 -19.41
CA ARG A 9 4.23 13.39 -19.83
C ARG A 9 5.20 13.19 -18.66
N GLU A 10 5.25 14.14 -17.73
CA GLU A 10 6.08 14.02 -16.52
C GLU A 10 5.51 12.97 -15.57
N MET A 11 4.20 12.96 -15.33
CA MET A 11 3.53 11.93 -14.54
C MET A 11 3.77 10.53 -15.12
N ARG A 12 3.64 10.39 -16.45
CA ARG A 12 3.94 9.15 -17.16
C ARG A 12 5.37 8.65 -16.88
N ARG A 13 6.36 9.54 -16.97
CA ARG A 13 7.77 9.21 -16.68
C ARG A 13 7.99 8.88 -15.22
N LEU A 14 7.32 9.58 -14.32
CA LEU A 14 7.39 9.33 -12.89
C LEU A 14 6.90 7.91 -12.55
N LEU A 15 5.78 7.49 -13.16
CA LEU A 15 5.14 6.19 -12.91
C LEU A 15 5.58 5.07 -13.87
N GLY A 16 6.44 5.36 -14.85
CA GLY A 16 6.87 4.38 -15.85
C GLY A 16 5.78 3.89 -16.81
N LEU A 17 4.70 4.65 -17.00
CA LEU A 17 3.55 4.20 -17.77
C LEU A 17 3.74 4.38 -19.28
N GLY A 18 2.91 3.69 -20.07
CA GLY A 18 2.69 4.01 -21.48
C GLY A 18 1.91 5.31 -21.67
N LYS A 19 1.86 5.85 -22.90
CA LYS A 19 1.03 7.04 -23.20
C LYS A 19 -0.45 6.74 -22.94
N THR A 20 -0.96 5.67 -23.54
CA THR A 20 -2.36 5.27 -23.44
C THR A 20 -2.79 5.10 -21.98
N GLU A 21 -2.00 4.37 -21.19
CA GLU A 21 -2.27 4.12 -19.78
C GLU A 21 -2.26 5.41 -18.94
N ALA A 22 -1.28 6.30 -19.14
CA ALA A 22 -1.24 7.56 -18.41
C ALA A 22 -2.47 8.45 -18.68
N TYR A 23 -2.96 8.50 -19.92
CA TYR A 23 -4.19 9.24 -20.24
C TYR A 23 -5.45 8.54 -19.70
N TRP A 24 -5.49 7.20 -19.68
CA TRP A 24 -6.55 6.46 -19.00
C TRP A 24 -6.58 6.77 -17.50
N LEU A 25 -5.42 6.82 -16.85
CA LEU A 25 -5.31 7.16 -15.44
C LEU A 25 -5.85 8.57 -15.16
N VAL A 26 -5.51 9.56 -15.99
CA VAL A 26 -6.06 10.91 -15.87
C VAL A 26 -7.58 10.91 -15.99
N LYS A 27 -8.14 10.14 -16.94
CA LYS A 27 -9.61 10.01 -17.12
C LYS A 27 -10.32 9.37 -15.94
N LYS A 28 -9.61 8.69 -15.03
CA LYS A 28 -10.21 8.13 -13.81
C LYS A 28 -10.56 9.19 -12.77
N ASN A 29 -10.09 10.43 -12.94
CA ASN A 29 -10.34 11.54 -12.01
C ASN A 29 -9.95 11.21 -10.55
N TYR A 30 -8.84 10.47 -10.37
CA TYR A 30 -8.32 10.17 -9.04
C TYR A 30 -7.56 11.33 -8.39
N PHE A 31 -7.16 12.32 -9.19
CA PHE A 31 -6.43 13.50 -8.78
C PHE A 31 -6.84 14.66 -9.69
N ASP A 32 -6.59 15.88 -9.22
CA ASP A 32 -7.05 17.09 -9.89
C ASP A 32 -6.22 17.40 -11.12
N THR A 33 -6.91 17.86 -12.16
CA THR A 33 -6.28 18.37 -13.37
C THR A 33 -6.78 19.76 -13.73
N VAL A 34 -5.91 20.56 -14.34
CA VAL A 34 -6.20 21.92 -14.80
C VAL A 34 -5.64 22.14 -16.20
N ILE A 35 -6.27 23.02 -16.97
CA ILE A 35 -5.73 23.47 -18.25
C ILE A 35 -4.95 24.77 -18.03
N ILE A 36 -3.66 24.80 -18.38
CA ILE A 36 -2.83 26.01 -18.35
C ILE A 36 -2.24 26.21 -19.74
N ALA A 37 -2.50 27.38 -20.34
CA ALA A 37 -2.09 27.71 -21.70
C ALA A 37 -2.42 26.61 -22.72
N GLY A 38 -3.67 26.12 -22.68
CA GLY A 38 -4.17 25.06 -23.57
C GLY A 38 -3.60 23.66 -23.30
N LYS A 39 -2.79 23.47 -22.25
CA LYS A 39 -2.18 22.18 -21.92
C LYS A 39 -2.70 21.65 -20.59
N MET A 40 -3.13 20.39 -20.59
CA MET A 40 -3.55 19.68 -19.37
C MET A 40 -2.37 19.45 -18.42
N ARG A 41 -2.60 19.72 -17.14
CA ARG A 41 -1.64 19.56 -16.05
C ARG A 41 -2.31 18.85 -14.88
N VAL A 42 -1.54 17.99 -14.23
CA VAL A 42 -1.91 17.28 -13.00
C VAL A 42 -1.42 18.09 -11.81
N MET A 43 -2.28 18.33 -10.83
CA MET A 43 -1.92 19.03 -9.61
C MET A 43 -1.11 18.10 -8.71
N ILE A 44 0.13 18.51 -8.37
CA ILE A 44 1.09 17.63 -7.70
C ILE A 44 0.56 17.18 -6.33
N GLU A 45 -0.03 18.10 -5.57
CA GLU A 45 -0.58 17.79 -4.24
C GLU A 45 -1.67 16.71 -4.29
N SER A 46 -2.67 16.88 -5.16
CA SER A 46 -3.74 15.89 -5.34
C SER A 46 -3.21 14.54 -5.84
N PHE A 47 -2.20 14.54 -6.70
CA PHE A 47 -1.52 13.32 -7.17
C PHE A 47 -0.81 12.60 -6.03
N GLU A 48 -0.06 13.31 -5.20
CA GLU A 48 0.66 12.71 -4.06
C GLU A 48 -0.31 12.20 -3.00
N ASN A 49 -1.42 12.91 -2.76
CA ASN A 49 -2.49 12.43 -1.88
C ASN A 49 -3.11 11.14 -2.42
N TRP A 50 -3.43 11.07 -3.72
CA TRP A 50 -3.89 9.84 -4.34
C TRP A 50 -2.83 8.73 -4.24
N TYR A 51 -1.56 9.03 -4.53
CA TYR A 51 -0.46 8.07 -4.50
C TYR A 51 -0.28 7.44 -3.10
N ALA A 52 -0.44 8.25 -2.05
CA ALA A 52 -0.39 7.81 -0.65
C ALA A 52 -1.54 6.87 -0.24
N ASN A 53 -2.63 6.82 -1.02
CA ASN A 53 -3.84 6.06 -0.71
C ASN A 53 -4.16 4.95 -1.74
N GLN A 54 -3.27 4.68 -2.68
CA GLN A 54 -3.37 3.60 -3.67
C GLN A 54 -2.15 2.68 -3.57
N LEU A 55 -2.21 1.46 -4.11
CA LEU A 55 -1.13 0.46 -3.98
C LEU A 55 -0.67 -0.14 -5.30
N HIS A 56 -1.28 0.26 -6.41
CA HIS A 56 -1.06 -0.33 -7.72
C HIS A 56 0.10 0.32 -8.47
N TYR A 57 0.00 1.63 -8.67
CA TYR A 57 0.97 2.41 -9.43
C TYR A 57 2.20 2.68 -8.58
N LYS A 58 3.40 2.50 -9.14
CA LYS A 58 4.67 2.72 -8.45
C LYS A 58 5.47 3.78 -9.20
N LYS A 59 6.12 4.68 -8.46
CA LYS A 59 7.15 5.56 -9.02
C LYS A 59 8.33 4.68 -9.47
N ILE A 60 8.93 4.96 -10.63
CA ILE A 60 10.15 4.25 -11.07
C ILE A 60 11.28 4.49 -10.06
N ILE A 61 11.42 5.74 -9.64
CA ILE A 61 12.40 6.18 -8.64
C ILE A 61 11.62 6.96 -7.59
N GLY A 62 11.58 6.45 -6.36
CA GLY A 62 10.89 7.10 -5.25
C GLY A 62 10.32 6.12 -4.24
N GLU A 63 9.53 6.66 -3.32
CA GLU A 63 8.85 5.90 -2.28
C GLU A 63 7.80 4.92 -2.84
N ALA A 64 7.59 3.82 -2.13
CA ALA A 64 6.51 2.89 -2.41
C ALA A 64 5.13 3.58 -2.28
N PRO A 65 4.12 3.16 -3.05
CA PRO A 65 2.79 3.72 -2.96
C PRO A 65 2.09 3.33 -1.65
N GLY A 66 1.02 4.06 -1.32
CA GLY A 66 0.09 3.60 -0.28
C GLY A 66 0.61 3.77 1.13
N LYS A 67 1.50 4.74 1.39
CA LYS A 67 2.10 4.98 2.72
C LYS A 67 1.07 5.09 3.85
N ASN A 68 -0.14 5.58 3.56
CA ASN A 68 -1.22 5.67 4.56
C ASN A 68 -1.84 4.31 4.91
N TRP A 69 -1.65 3.31 4.07
CA TRP A 69 -2.15 1.94 4.26
C TRP A 69 -1.06 0.99 4.74
N THR A 70 0.16 1.09 4.24
CA THR A 70 1.24 0.12 4.54
C THR A 70 1.72 0.18 5.98
N SER A 71 1.52 1.30 6.69
CA SER A 71 1.87 1.43 8.11
C SER A 71 0.88 0.76 9.06
N ILE A 72 -0.37 0.56 8.61
CA ILE A 72 -1.48 0.08 9.44
C ILE A 72 -2.07 -1.25 8.94
N THR A 73 -1.62 -1.73 7.78
CA THR A 73 -2.14 -2.97 7.18
C THR A 73 -1.07 -3.83 6.52
N MET A 74 -1.23 -5.14 6.62
CA MET A 74 -0.46 -6.14 5.88
C MET A 74 -1.23 -6.65 4.65
N SER A 75 -0.50 -7.07 3.63
CA SER A 75 -1.04 -7.82 2.50
C SER A 75 -1.26 -9.28 2.88
N ILE A 76 -2.04 -9.98 2.05
CA ILE A 76 -2.26 -11.43 2.19
C ILE A 76 -0.91 -12.19 2.22
N GLN A 77 0.00 -11.84 1.30
CA GLN A 77 1.31 -12.47 1.21
C GLN A 77 2.16 -12.24 2.47
N GLU A 78 2.20 -11.00 2.99
CA GLU A 78 2.93 -10.65 4.21
C GLU A 78 2.38 -11.43 5.41
N THR A 79 1.06 -11.47 5.59
CA THR A 79 0.42 -12.18 6.69
C THR A 79 0.58 -13.71 6.58
N ALA A 80 0.47 -14.26 5.37
CA ALA A 80 0.67 -15.70 5.13
C ALA A 80 2.12 -16.09 5.44
N SER A 81 3.09 -15.28 4.98
CA SER A 81 4.51 -15.44 5.28
C SER A 81 4.81 -15.32 6.76
N LEU A 82 4.15 -14.38 7.45
CA LEU A 82 4.29 -14.17 8.90
C LEU A 82 3.82 -15.39 9.68
N LEU A 83 2.71 -16.02 9.27
CA LEU A 83 2.17 -17.23 9.90
C LEU A 83 2.81 -18.54 9.39
N GLY A 84 3.65 -18.48 8.36
CA GLY A 84 4.26 -19.67 7.76
C GLY A 84 3.24 -20.59 7.08
N ILE A 85 2.15 -20.03 6.56
CA ILE A 85 1.08 -20.77 5.89
C ILE A 85 0.96 -20.36 4.42
N ALA A 86 0.34 -21.21 3.61
CA ALA A 86 -0.02 -20.84 2.24
C ALA A 86 -1.11 -19.75 2.22
N GLU A 87 -1.12 -18.90 1.20
CA GLU A 87 -2.15 -17.85 1.04
C GLU A 87 -3.57 -18.45 0.98
N GLY A 88 -3.75 -19.63 0.38
CA GLY A 88 -5.04 -20.34 0.37
C GLY A 88 -5.57 -20.63 1.78
N THR A 89 -4.69 -21.07 2.69
CA THR A 89 -5.03 -21.28 4.10
C THR A 89 -5.40 -19.98 4.80
N LEU A 90 -4.71 -18.88 4.47
CA LEU A 90 -5.06 -17.55 4.99
C LEU A 90 -6.43 -17.09 4.47
N TYR A 91 -6.75 -17.32 3.20
CA TYR A 91 -8.08 -17.01 2.67
C TYR A 91 -9.19 -17.77 3.40
N ASP A 92 -8.98 -19.06 3.69
CA ASP A 92 -9.95 -19.86 4.46
C ASP A 92 -10.10 -19.37 5.90
N LEU A 93 -9.00 -18.92 6.53
CA LEU A 93 -9.05 -18.26 7.82
C LEU A 93 -9.84 -16.95 7.76
N MET A 94 -9.61 -16.11 6.75
CA MET A 94 -10.31 -14.83 6.58
C MET A 94 -11.82 -14.99 6.36
N LYS A 95 -12.28 -16.10 5.76
CA LYS A 95 -13.72 -16.40 5.64
C LYS A 95 -14.42 -16.47 7.00
N LYS A 96 -13.69 -16.86 8.06
CA LYS A 96 -14.18 -16.88 9.45
C LYS A 96 -14.26 -15.49 10.10
N LYS A 97 -13.78 -14.45 9.40
CA LYS A 97 -13.70 -13.05 9.84
C LYS A 97 -13.03 -12.84 11.22
N PRO A 98 -11.86 -13.46 11.49
CA PRO A 98 -11.17 -13.33 12.78
C PRO A 98 -10.62 -11.92 13.03
N PHE A 99 -10.31 -11.18 11.98
CA PHE A 99 -9.74 -9.84 12.04
C PHE A 99 -10.28 -8.96 10.91
N LYS A 100 -10.14 -7.64 11.08
CA LYS A 100 -10.64 -6.65 10.13
C LYS A 100 -9.82 -6.62 8.84
N THR A 101 -10.51 -6.41 7.73
CA THR A 101 -9.91 -6.28 6.40
C THR A 101 -10.47 -5.08 5.67
N VAL A 102 -9.69 -4.49 4.77
CA VAL A 102 -10.11 -3.37 3.91
C VAL A 102 -9.72 -3.64 2.46
N LYS A 103 -10.54 -3.17 1.52
CA LYS A 103 -10.18 -3.13 0.10
C LYS A 103 -9.57 -1.78 -0.25
N VAL A 104 -8.34 -1.80 -0.74
CA VAL A 104 -7.61 -0.63 -1.25
C VAL A 104 -7.39 -0.83 -2.75
N GLY A 105 -8.30 -0.27 -3.54
CA GLY A 105 -8.40 -0.60 -4.96
C GLY A 105 -8.71 -2.08 -5.16
N MET A 106 -7.82 -2.81 -5.86
CA MET A 106 -7.96 -4.25 -6.08
C MET A 106 -7.36 -5.12 -4.97
N TYR A 107 -6.66 -4.52 -4.01
CA TYR A 107 -5.93 -5.26 -2.99
C TYR A 107 -6.76 -5.37 -1.71
N THR A 108 -6.93 -6.59 -1.22
CA THR A 108 -7.39 -6.82 0.15
C THR A 108 -6.21 -6.69 1.10
N ARG A 109 -6.38 -5.91 2.17
CA ARG A 109 -5.40 -5.76 3.24
C ARG A 109 -6.01 -6.10 4.59
N ILE A 110 -5.15 -6.52 5.51
CA ILE A 110 -5.47 -6.95 6.85
C ILE A 110 -4.96 -5.90 7.81
N TYR A 111 -5.82 -5.37 8.68
CA TYR A 111 -5.40 -4.40 9.69
C TYR A 111 -4.47 -5.06 10.71
N ILE A 112 -3.32 -4.41 10.98
CA ILE A 112 -2.27 -4.96 11.86
C ILE A 112 -2.80 -5.10 13.28
N ASP A 113 -3.42 -4.07 13.84
CA ASP A 113 -3.98 -4.07 15.19
C ASP A 113 -4.97 -5.21 15.42
N SER A 114 -5.97 -5.35 14.53
CA SER A 114 -6.99 -6.37 14.62
C SER A 114 -6.43 -7.78 14.41
N PHE A 115 -5.39 -7.93 13.58
CA PHE A 115 -4.69 -9.20 13.44
C PHE A 115 -3.93 -9.57 14.72
N GLU A 116 -3.25 -8.63 15.35
CA GLU A 116 -2.50 -8.87 16.59
C GLU A 116 -3.44 -9.22 17.75
N ASP A 117 -4.57 -8.51 17.89
CA ASP A 117 -5.61 -8.82 18.87
C ASP A 117 -6.12 -10.27 18.71
N TRP A 118 -6.46 -10.64 17.48
CA TRP A 118 -6.87 -12.01 17.17
C TRP A 118 -5.75 -13.00 17.46
N TYR A 119 -4.52 -12.72 17.03
CA TYR A 119 -3.37 -13.60 17.20
C TYR A 119 -3.11 -13.91 18.68
N ASN A 120 -3.24 -12.90 19.55
CA ASN A 120 -3.07 -13.04 21.00
C ASN A 120 -4.22 -13.80 21.68
N SER A 121 -5.40 -13.83 21.07
CA SER A 121 -6.58 -14.55 21.59
C SER A 121 -6.57 -16.06 21.31
N GLN A 122 -5.63 -16.54 20.49
CA GLN A 122 -5.61 -17.91 19.98
C GLN A 122 -4.26 -18.59 20.22
N SER A 123 -4.23 -19.93 20.21
CA SER A 123 -3.01 -20.72 20.46
C SER A 123 -2.55 -21.59 19.28
N HIS A 124 -3.37 -21.70 18.22
CA HIS A 124 -3.17 -22.58 17.07
C HIS A 124 -2.10 -22.07 16.09
N TYR A 125 -2.25 -20.83 15.61
CA TYR A 125 -1.33 -20.21 14.69
C TYR A 125 -0.12 -19.64 15.44
N LYS A 126 1.07 -19.79 14.86
CA LYS A 126 2.34 -19.27 15.38
C LYS A 126 3.04 -18.45 14.30
N LYS A 127 3.61 -17.32 14.68
CA LYS A 127 4.46 -16.55 13.77
C LYS A 127 5.75 -17.32 13.50
N VAL A 128 6.19 -17.33 12.26
CA VAL A 128 7.50 -17.87 11.91
C VAL A 128 8.56 -16.91 12.42
N ILE A 129 9.44 -17.38 13.28
CA ILE A 129 10.66 -16.68 13.65
C ILE A 129 11.64 -16.85 12.48
N LYS A 130 11.70 -15.87 11.57
CA LYS A 130 12.78 -15.81 10.58
C LYS A 130 13.99 -15.14 11.23
N ASN A 131 15.00 -15.93 11.64
CA ASN A 131 16.35 -15.42 11.87
C ASN A 131 16.82 -14.82 10.52
N GLU A 132 16.90 -13.51 10.33
CA GLU A 132 18.03 -12.65 10.76
C GLU A 132 17.64 -11.28 11.36
N GLU A 133 16.36 -10.85 11.34
CA GLU A 133 15.96 -9.49 11.82
C GLU A 133 15.22 -9.47 13.18
N VAL A 134 14.93 -10.64 13.75
CA VAL A 134 14.31 -10.79 15.09
C VAL A 134 15.17 -10.09 16.18
N VAL A 135 16.45 -9.84 15.91
CA VAL A 135 17.39 -9.18 16.82
C VAL A 135 17.26 -7.64 16.84
N ALA A 136 16.77 -6.99 15.77
CA ALA A 136 16.78 -5.53 15.67
C ALA A 136 15.55 -4.86 16.31
N CYS A 137 14.35 -5.39 16.10
CA CYS A 137 13.13 -4.81 16.67
C CYS A 137 12.90 -5.18 18.15
N LEU A 138 13.35 -6.36 18.61
CA LEU A 138 13.20 -6.76 20.02
C LEU A 138 14.13 -5.95 20.97
N LYS A 139 15.23 -5.40 20.47
CA LYS A 139 16.11 -4.49 21.24
C LYS A 139 15.47 -3.14 21.56
N ILE A 140 14.51 -2.65 20.77
CA ILE A 140 13.87 -1.35 21.01
C ILE A 140 12.72 -1.47 22.02
N ALA A 141 12.04 -2.62 22.06
CA ALA A 141 10.92 -2.87 22.97
C ALA A 141 11.34 -3.30 24.39
N SER A 142 12.64 -3.49 24.65
CA SER A 142 13.17 -3.91 25.97
C SER A 142 13.89 -2.78 26.73
N LEU A 143 13.82 -1.55 26.23
CA LEU A 143 14.48 -0.36 26.82
C LEU A 143 13.50 0.73 27.28
N ASN A 144 12.20 0.42 27.39
CA ASN A 144 11.22 1.25 28.09
C ASN A 144 10.50 0.41 29.14
#